data_AF-A0A842R4M8-F1
#
_entry.id   AF-A0A842R4M8-F1
#
_cell.length_a   1.000
_cell.length_b   1.000
_cell.length_c   1.000
_cell.angle_alpha   90.00
_cell.angle_beta   90.00
_cell.angle_gamma   90.00
#
_symmetry.space_group_name_H-M   'P 1'
#
loop_
_entity.id
_entity.type
_entity.pdbx_description
1 polymer ?
#
loop_
_entity_poly.entity_id
_entity_poly.type
_entity_poly.pdbx_seq_one_letter_code
_entity_poly.pdbx_strand_id
1 'polypeptide(L)'
;MAKRIYYKEPVFRPPSEARSLLIQATEGCTHRCTFCVSNYGKKYIVRPVEEIKGDIDTAREVYGRDVHRLFFLDGNALSMPFNQLREITRYAMNVFPGLERVGVYACGEDILDKKSSELESLRDAGLGIVYVGLETGDDQILQEINKNITREELVAAALKVMAAGITFSGTIILGIAGTDMEKSRRHAVHTA
;
A
#
# COMPACT_ATOMS: atom_id res chain seq x y z
N MET A 1 -10.64 28.05 13.04
CA MET A 1 -10.26 26.74 13.60
C MET A 1 -9.16 26.17 12.71
N ALA A 2 -8.06 25.70 13.27
CA ALA A 2 -7.03 25.03 12.45
C ALA A 2 -7.67 23.81 11.76
N LYS A 3 -7.52 23.71 10.44
CA LYS A 3 -7.98 22.55 9.68
C LYS A 3 -7.19 21.35 10.20
N ARG A 4 -7.86 20.22 10.45
CA ARG A 4 -7.22 18.99 10.96
C ARG A 4 -7.18 17.97 9.84
N ILE A 5 -6.06 17.29 9.69
CA ILE A 5 -5.90 16.18 8.75
C ILE A 5 -6.93 15.10 9.09
N TYR A 6 -7.69 14.64 8.10
CA TYR A 6 -8.71 13.61 8.27
C TYR A 6 -8.09 12.22 8.39
N TYR A 7 -8.64 11.42 9.32
CA TYR A 7 -8.36 9.99 9.43
C TYR A 7 -9.61 9.21 9.81
N LYS A 8 -9.89 8.14 9.06
CA LYS A 8 -10.77 7.06 9.49
C LYS A 8 -9.97 6.10 10.37
N GLU A 9 -10.14 6.20 11.68
CA GLU A 9 -9.46 5.33 12.64
C GLU A 9 -10.05 3.90 12.67
N PRO A 10 -9.26 2.89 13.07
CA PRO A 10 -7.81 2.92 13.34
C PRO A 10 -6.98 2.98 12.04
N VAL A 11 -5.81 3.64 12.06
CA VAL A 11 -4.89 3.67 10.92
C VAL A 11 -3.65 2.83 11.19
N PHE A 12 -3.17 2.14 10.17
CA PHE A 12 -1.99 1.26 10.25
C PHE A 12 -0.96 1.70 9.22
N ARG A 13 0.31 1.58 9.58
CA ARG A 13 1.45 1.86 8.69
C ARG A 13 2.57 0.85 8.92
N PRO A 14 3.46 0.65 7.93
CA PRO A 14 4.65 -0.18 8.13
C PRO A 14 5.58 0.45 9.18
N PRO A 15 6.35 -0.35 9.94
CA PRO A 15 7.39 0.17 10.83
C PRO A 15 8.41 1.05 10.11
N SER A 16 8.75 0.70 8.87
CA SER A 16 9.67 1.46 8.00
C SER A 16 9.15 2.85 7.63
N GLU A 17 7.84 3.11 7.72
CA GLU A 17 7.21 4.40 7.44
C GLU A 17 6.99 5.23 8.73
N ALA A 18 7.74 4.94 9.81
CA ALA A 18 7.54 5.62 11.11
C ALA A 18 7.77 7.12 11.13
N ARG A 19 8.52 7.64 10.17
CA ARG A 19 8.82 9.07 10.02
C ARG A 19 8.13 9.69 8.81
N SER A 20 7.21 8.98 8.18
CA SER A 20 6.50 9.48 7.01
C SER A 20 5.31 10.32 7.44
N LEU A 21 5.06 11.40 6.70
CA LEU A 21 3.77 12.09 6.76
C LEU A 21 2.69 11.11 6.31
N LEU A 22 1.67 10.94 7.13
CA LEU A 22 0.59 10.01 6.85
C LEU A 22 -0.60 10.79 6.28
N ILE A 23 -1.05 10.40 5.09
CA ILE A 23 -2.23 10.99 4.45
C ILE A 23 -3.12 9.85 3.97
N GLN A 24 -4.40 9.85 4.33
CA GLN A 24 -5.29 8.78 3.89
C GLN A 24 -5.78 9.06 2.46
N ALA A 25 -5.39 8.26 1.47
CA ALA A 25 -5.94 8.39 0.10
C ALA A 25 -7.19 7.52 -0.09
N THR A 26 -7.23 6.39 0.61
CA THR A 26 -8.33 5.43 0.61
C THR A 26 -8.69 5.06 2.03
N GLU A 27 -9.92 4.62 2.27
CA GLU A 27 -10.31 3.94 3.50
C GLU A 27 -10.41 2.43 3.26
N GLY A 28 -10.05 1.62 4.26
CA GLY A 28 -10.11 0.16 4.19
C GLY A 28 -9.27 -0.45 3.07
N CYS A 29 -9.68 -1.65 2.63
CA CYS A 29 -9.04 -2.41 1.56
C CYS A 29 -10.10 -3.07 0.67
N THR A 30 -9.75 -3.27 -0.59
CA THR A 30 -10.57 -4.02 -1.57
C THR A 30 -10.71 -5.51 -1.20
N HIS A 31 -9.88 -6.02 -0.29
CA HIS A 31 -9.85 -7.42 0.13
C HIS A 31 -10.30 -7.64 1.57
N ARG A 32 -10.69 -8.88 1.90
CA ARG A 32 -11.11 -9.31 3.25
C ARG A 32 -10.42 -10.60 3.69
N CYS A 33 -9.10 -10.55 3.82
CA CYS A 33 -8.30 -11.68 4.31
C CYS A 33 -8.67 -12.03 5.76
N THR A 34 -8.69 -13.32 6.09
CA THR A 34 -9.24 -13.84 7.36
C THR A 34 -8.45 -13.40 8.60
N PHE A 35 -7.16 -13.09 8.44
CA PHE A 35 -6.28 -12.64 9.52
C PHE A 35 -6.19 -11.11 9.66
N CYS A 36 -6.78 -10.35 8.71
CA CYS A 36 -6.48 -8.93 8.56
C CYS A 36 -7.26 -8.06 9.57
N VAL A 37 -6.57 -7.65 10.63
CA VAL A 37 -7.11 -6.71 11.63
C VAL A 37 -7.12 -5.27 11.11
N SER A 38 -6.19 -4.90 10.21
CA SER A 38 -5.98 -3.51 9.81
C SER A 38 -7.15 -2.88 9.04
N ASN A 39 -7.96 -3.71 8.39
CA ASN A 39 -9.11 -3.29 7.60
C ASN A 39 -10.45 -3.66 8.27
N TYR A 40 -10.41 -4.20 9.50
CA TYR A 40 -11.60 -4.64 10.20
C TYR A 40 -12.54 -3.46 10.46
N GLY A 41 -13.82 -3.62 10.10
CA GLY A 41 -14.84 -2.57 10.29
C GLY A 41 -14.79 -1.40 9.28
N LYS A 42 -13.87 -1.42 8.31
CA LYS A 42 -13.81 -0.40 7.25
C LYS A 42 -14.41 -0.94 5.94
N LYS A 43 -15.07 -0.04 5.21
CA LYS A 43 -15.44 -0.26 3.81
C LYS A 43 -14.38 0.39 2.93
N TYR A 44 -14.11 -0.23 1.79
CA TYR A 44 -13.21 0.38 0.82
C TYR A 44 -13.85 1.64 0.22
N ILE A 45 -13.16 2.77 0.31
CA ILE A 45 -13.59 4.04 -0.26
C ILE A 45 -12.37 4.77 -0.83
N VAL A 46 -12.47 5.28 -2.06
CA VAL A 46 -11.52 6.25 -2.60
C VAL A 46 -11.95 7.63 -2.13
N ARG A 47 -11.07 8.36 -1.43
CA ARG A 47 -11.37 9.71 -0.97
C ARG A 47 -11.33 10.71 -2.14
N PRO A 48 -12.13 11.79 -2.10
CA PRO A 48 -12.07 12.84 -3.12
C PRO A 48 -10.66 13.46 -3.19
N VAL A 49 -10.13 13.64 -4.41
CA VAL A 49 -8.79 14.20 -4.66
C VAL A 49 -8.59 15.54 -3.93
N GLU A 50 -9.58 16.42 -3.95
CA GLU A 50 -9.48 17.74 -3.31
C GLU A 50 -9.43 17.68 -1.78
N GLU A 51 -10.05 16.68 -1.16
CA GLU A 51 -9.90 16.46 0.28
C GLU A 51 -8.50 15.97 0.64
N ILE A 52 -7.95 15.05 -0.18
CA ILE A 52 -6.59 14.53 0.01
C ILE A 52 -5.56 15.66 -0.15
N LYS A 53 -5.72 16.53 -1.16
CA LYS A 53 -4.88 17.72 -1.34
C LYS A 53 -5.03 18.68 -0.15
N GLY A 54 -6.24 18.89 0.33
CA GLY A 54 -6.49 19.72 1.51
C GLY A 54 -5.80 19.20 2.78
N ASP A 55 -5.68 17.88 2.94
CA ASP A 55 -4.90 17.27 4.02
C ASP A 55 -3.38 17.48 3.83
N ILE A 56 -2.89 17.37 2.60
CA ILE A 56 -1.49 17.67 2.23
C ILE A 56 -1.16 19.13 2.53
N ASP A 57 -2.05 20.06 2.19
CA ASP A 57 -1.89 21.50 2.46
C ASP A 57 -1.93 21.80 3.97
N THR A 58 -2.83 21.14 4.69
CA THR A 58 -2.88 21.24 6.15
C THR A 58 -1.58 20.74 6.78
N ALA A 59 -1.06 19.61 6.30
CA ALA A 59 0.23 19.09 6.76
C ALA A 59 1.38 20.06 6.44
N ARG A 60 1.31 20.73 5.29
CA ARG A 60 2.27 21.74 4.88
C ARG A 60 2.29 22.95 5.81
N GLU A 61 1.12 23.40 6.28
CA GLU A 61 1.01 24.47 7.26
C GLU A 61 1.57 24.06 8.64
N VAL A 62 1.34 22.82 9.05
CA VAL A 62 1.75 22.31 10.37
C VAL A 62 3.24 21.95 10.44
N TYR A 63 3.75 21.24 9.44
CA TYR A 63 5.11 20.67 9.44
C TYR A 63 6.11 21.45 8.56
N GLY A 64 5.65 22.44 7.77
CA GLY A 64 6.52 23.26 6.93
C GLY A 64 7.11 22.51 5.74
N ARG A 65 8.42 22.69 5.46
CA ARG A 65 9.16 22.03 4.36
C ARG A 65 9.77 20.70 4.76
N ASP A 66 9.77 20.37 6.03
CA ASP A 66 10.57 19.28 6.61
C ASP A 66 9.84 17.93 6.54
N VAL A 67 9.35 17.60 5.35
CA VAL A 67 8.70 16.32 5.05
C VAL A 67 9.48 15.64 3.95
N HIS A 68 10.20 14.58 4.31
CA HIS A 68 11.05 13.83 3.37
C HIS A 68 10.39 12.57 2.84
N ARG A 69 9.36 12.06 3.52
CA ARG A 69 8.63 10.86 3.12
C ARG A 69 7.15 11.03 3.39
N LEU A 70 6.31 10.55 2.49
CA LEU A 70 4.86 10.54 2.62
C LEU A 70 4.35 9.13 2.38
N PHE A 71 3.35 8.71 3.13
CA PHE A 71 2.71 7.42 2.97
C PHE A 71 1.20 7.61 2.79
N PHE A 72 0.67 7.17 1.65
CA PHE A 72 -0.78 7.09 1.50
C PHE A 72 -1.30 5.88 2.29
N LEU A 73 -2.03 6.19 3.35
CA LEU A 73 -2.53 5.24 4.33
C LEU A 73 -3.67 4.37 3.80
N ASP A 74 -3.93 3.34 4.61
CA ASP A 74 -4.96 2.32 4.50
C ASP A 74 -4.65 1.22 3.48
N GLY A 75 -5.46 0.16 3.50
CA GLY A 75 -5.03 -1.16 3.06
C GLY A 75 -4.73 -1.34 1.57
N ASN A 76 -5.15 -0.43 0.68
CA ASN A 76 -4.88 -0.56 -0.75
C ASN A 76 -5.01 0.74 -1.56
N ALA A 77 -4.16 1.74 -1.29
CA ALA A 77 -4.21 3.01 -2.03
C ALA A 77 -3.86 2.86 -3.53
N LEU A 78 -3.15 1.80 -3.93
CA LEU A 78 -2.81 1.56 -5.34
C LEU A 78 -4.06 1.27 -6.21
N SER A 79 -5.12 0.73 -5.62
CA SER A 79 -6.40 0.47 -6.31
C SER A 79 -7.18 1.74 -6.67
N MET A 80 -6.76 2.91 -6.19
CA MET A 80 -7.27 4.21 -6.62
C MET A 80 -7.11 4.39 -8.15
N PRO A 81 -8.06 5.08 -8.84
CA PRO A 81 -7.94 5.35 -10.27
C PRO A 81 -6.59 6.00 -10.61
N PHE A 82 -5.91 5.47 -11.63
CA PHE A 82 -4.54 5.84 -11.98
C PHE A 82 -4.30 7.35 -12.06
N ASN A 83 -5.16 8.08 -12.79
CA ASN A 83 -5.00 9.52 -12.95
C ASN A 83 -5.08 10.28 -11.62
N GLN A 84 -5.97 9.85 -10.71
CA GLN A 84 -6.14 10.48 -9.41
C GLN A 84 -4.95 10.19 -8.49
N LEU A 85 -4.49 8.93 -8.44
CA LEU A 85 -3.31 8.56 -7.66
C LEU A 85 -2.06 9.29 -8.14
N ARG A 86 -1.86 9.36 -9.47
CA ARG A 86 -0.75 10.12 -10.06
C ARG A 86 -0.84 11.60 -9.71
N GLU A 87 -2.04 12.18 -9.75
CA GLU A 87 -2.27 13.59 -9.43
C GLU A 87 -1.93 13.91 -7.98
N ILE A 88 -2.45 13.17 -7.00
CA ILE A 88 -2.14 13.41 -5.58
C ILE A 88 -0.66 13.14 -5.25
N THR A 89 -0.03 12.18 -5.95
CA THR A 89 1.40 11.89 -5.79
C THR A 89 2.24 13.07 -6.26
N ARG A 90 2.00 13.57 -7.49
CA ARG A 90 2.71 14.77 -8.01
C ARG A 90 2.42 16.00 -7.17
N TYR A 91 1.19 16.16 -6.69
CA TYR A 91 0.81 17.27 -5.82
C TYR A 91 1.64 17.26 -4.53
N ALA A 92 1.75 16.11 -3.85
CA ALA A 92 2.60 15.96 -2.67
C ALA A 92 4.06 16.31 -2.94
N MET A 93 4.64 15.82 -4.04
CA MET A 93 6.02 16.13 -4.43
C MET A 93 6.23 17.64 -4.68
N ASN A 94 5.23 18.33 -5.23
CA ASN A 94 5.30 19.78 -5.46
C ASN A 94 5.19 20.59 -4.15
N VAL A 95 4.29 20.19 -3.25
CA VAL A 95 4.07 20.87 -1.95
C VAL A 95 5.28 20.72 -1.02
N PHE A 96 5.97 19.60 -1.11
CA PHE A 96 7.15 19.27 -0.33
C PHE A 96 8.36 19.03 -1.26
N PRO A 97 9.11 20.08 -1.66
CA PRO A 97 10.25 19.93 -2.56
C PRO A 97 11.38 19.03 -2.05
N GLY A 98 11.43 18.77 -0.73
CA GLY A 98 12.36 17.83 -0.08
C GLY A 98 11.83 16.40 0.05
N LEU A 99 10.63 16.11 -0.49
CA LEU A 99 10.02 14.78 -0.47
C LEU A 99 10.80 13.86 -1.39
N GLU A 100 11.37 12.81 -0.82
CA GLU A 100 12.19 11.82 -1.52
C GLU A 100 11.32 10.78 -2.22
N ARG A 101 10.21 10.40 -1.58
CA ARG A 101 9.26 9.41 -2.11
C ARG A 101 7.90 9.42 -1.42
N VAL A 102 6.91 8.95 -2.17
CA VAL A 102 5.62 8.48 -1.68
C VAL A 102 5.63 6.95 -1.58
N GLY A 103 5.01 6.40 -0.54
CA GLY A 103 4.77 4.97 -0.39
C GLY A 103 3.28 4.63 -0.23
N VAL A 104 2.89 3.40 -0.56
CA VAL A 104 1.51 2.91 -0.42
C VAL A 104 1.48 1.45 0.04
N TYR A 105 0.37 1.03 0.64
CA TYR A 105 -0.02 -0.38 0.60
C TYR A 105 -0.64 -0.72 -0.76
N ALA A 106 -0.38 -1.93 -1.24
CA ALA A 106 -0.94 -2.45 -2.48
C ALA A 106 -1.30 -3.93 -2.34
N CYS A 107 -2.32 -4.36 -3.10
CA CYS A 107 -2.61 -5.77 -3.31
C CYS A 107 -2.03 -6.23 -4.67
N GLY A 108 -1.67 -7.50 -4.78
CA GLY A 108 -1.02 -8.05 -5.96
C GLY A 108 -1.89 -7.95 -7.22
N GLU A 109 -3.20 -8.20 -7.09
CA GLU A 109 -4.17 -8.07 -8.18
C GLU A 109 -4.19 -6.65 -8.76
N ASP A 110 -4.25 -5.62 -7.91
CA ASP A 110 -4.26 -4.22 -8.37
C ASP A 110 -2.94 -3.78 -9.01
N ILE A 111 -1.83 -4.45 -8.69
CA ILE A 111 -0.56 -4.27 -9.41
C ILE A 111 -0.65 -4.90 -10.81
N LEU A 112 -1.20 -6.11 -10.90
CA LEU A 112 -1.36 -6.82 -12.16
C LEU A 112 -2.34 -6.12 -13.10
N ASP A 113 -3.39 -5.50 -12.57
CA ASP A 113 -4.39 -4.76 -13.35
C ASP A 113 -3.85 -3.46 -13.97
N LYS A 114 -2.86 -2.82 -13.34
CA LYS A 114 -2.25 -1.61 -13.92
C LYS A 114 -1.39 -1.93 -15.12
N LYS A 115 -1.37 -1.06 -16.12
CA LYS A 115 -0.42 -1.18 -17.23
C LYS A 115 0.99 -0.88 -16.73
N SER A 116 2.01 -1.48 -17.34
CA SER A 116 3.41 -1.19 -17.00
C SER A 116 3.72 0.32 -17.15
N SER A 117 3.21 0.95 -18.21
CA SER A 117 3.33 2.40 -18.42
C SER A 117 2.63 3.25 -17.36
N GLU A 118 1.58 2.74 -16.71
CA GLU A 118 0.94 3.43 -15.58
C GLU A 118 1.83 3.35 -14.33
N LEU A 119 2.46 2.20 -14.08
CA LEU A 119 3.40 2.04 -12.98
C LEU A 119 4.65 2.92 -13.17
N GLU A 120 5.21 2.96 -14.39
CA GLU A 120 6.30 3.87 -14.76
C GLU A 120 5.89 5.34 -14.56
N SER A 121 4.68 5.72 -15.00
CA SER A 121 4.18 7.08 -14.79
C SER A 121 3.95 7.42 -13.31
N LEU A 122 3.57 6.44 -12.48
CA LEU A 122 3.47 6.62 -11.03
C LEU A 122 4.86 6.76 -10.40
N ARG A 123 5.85 6.01 -10.88
CA ARG A 123 7.25 6.16 -10.45
C ARG A 123 7.76 7.56 -10.73
N ASP A 124 7.57 8.05 -11.95
CA ASP A 124 7.96 9.41 -12.35
C ASP A 124 7.23 10.50 -11.56
N ALA A 125 6.01 10.21 -11.11
CA ALA A 125 5.24 11.10 -10.25
C ALA A 125 5.76 11.18 -8.81
N GLY A 126 6.59 10.22 -8.37
CA GLY A 126 7.15 10.16 -7.02
C GLY A 126 6.79 8.91 -6.20
N LEU A 127 6.06 7.95 -6.76
CA LEU A 127 5.78 6.67 -6.07
C LEU A 127 7.06 5.84 -6.01
N GLY A 128 7.66 5.76 -4.82
CA GLY A 128 8.97 5.14 -4.62
C GLY A 128 8.92 3.70 -4.10
N ILE A 129 7.85 3.33 -3.40
CA ILE A 129 7.70 2.01 -2.77
C ILE A 129 6.24 1.56 -2.69
N VAL A 130 6.02 0.25 -2.84
CA VAL A 130 4.76 -0.41 -2.48
C VAL A 130 5.02 -1.47 -1.41
N TYR A 131 4.12 -1.55 -0.44
CA TYR A 131 4.11 -2.60 0.57
C TYR A 131 3.03 -3.61 0.21
N VAL A 132 3.43 -4.86 0.01
CA VAL A 132 2.56 -5.95 -0.40
C VAL A 132 2.68 -7.08 0.60
N GLY A 133 1.54 -7.55 1.10
CA GLY A 133 1.50 -8.75 1.89
C GLY A 133 1.56 -9.98 0.99
N LEU A 134 2.70 -10.68 0.98
CA LEU A 134 2.85 -11.98 0.34
C LEU A 134 2.19 -13.07 1.19
N GLU A 135 2.32 -12.94 2.52
CA GLU A 135 1.84 -13.81 3.59
C GLU A 135 2.45 -15.22 3.59
N THR A 136 2.40 -15.92 2.45
CA THR A 136 2.84 -17.30 2.24
C THR A 136 3.06 -17.54 0.75
N GLY A 137 4.01 -18.42 0.39
CA GLY A 137 4.17 -18.95 -0.97
C GLY A 137 3.32 -20.19 -1.27
N ASP A 138 2.49 -20.63 -0.32
CA ASP A 138 1.62 -21.80 -0.45
C ASP A 138 0.21 -21.40 -0.92
N ASP A 139 -0.14 -21.76 -2.16
CA ASP A 139 -1.43 -21.45 -2.78
C ASP A 139 -2.64 -21.99 -2.00
N GLN A 140 -2.52 -23.15 -1.34
CA GLN A 140 -3.64 -23.68 -0.54
C GLN A 140 -3.88 -22.77 0.66
N ILE A 141 -2.81 -22.29 1.30
CA ILE A 141 -2.93 -21.37 2.43
C ILE A 141 -3.43 -19.99 1.95
N LEU A 142 -3.00 -19.50 0.78
CA LEU A 142 -3.52 -18.25 0.19
C LEU A 142 -5.04 -18.31 -0.01
N GLN A 143 -5.57 -19.44 -0.47
CA GLN A 143 -7.01 -19.69 -0.60
C GLN A 143 -7.71 -19.72 0.77
N GLU A 144 -7.17 -20.48 1.73
CA GLU A 144 -7.75 -20.60 3.08
C GLU A 144 -7.83 -19.26 3.81
N ILE A 145 -6.86 -18.37 3.60
CA ILE A 145 -6.85 -17.04 4.22
C ILE A 145 -7.60 -15.98 3.42
N ASN A 146 -8.31 -16.37 2.35
CA ASN A 146 -9.05 -15.48 1.46
C ASN A 146 -8.18 -14.34 0.92
N LYS A 147 -6.94 -14.64 0.54
CA LYS A 147 -6.05 -13.69 -0.15
C LYS A 147 -6.43 -13.56 -1.63
N ASN A 148 -7.00 -14.62 -2.20
CA ASN A 148 -7.52 -14.72 -3.57
C ASN A 148 -6.52 -14.49 -4.70
N ILE A 149 -5.23 -14.64 -4.41
CA ILE A 149 -4.13 -14.57 -5.38
C ILE A 149 -3.27 -15.83 -5.28
N THR A 150 -2.60 -16.20 -6.38
CA THR A 150 -1.62 -17.28 -6.42
C THR A 150 -0.19 -16.79 -6.18
N ARG A 151 0.71 -17.72 -5.84
CA ARG A 151 2.16 -17.49 -5.76
C ARG A 151 2.70 -16.92 -7.06
N GLU A 152 2.28 -17.49 -8.20
CA GLU A 152 2.77 -17.06 -9.51
C GLU A 152 2.36 -15.61 -9.81
N GLU A 153 1.12 -15.23 -9.49
CA GLU A 153 0.63 -13.86 -9.61
C GLU A 153 1.35 -12.90 -8.67
N LEU A 154 1.65 -13.31 -7.44
CA LEU A 154 2.45 -12.50 -6.50
C LEU A 154 3.87 -12.23 -7.05
N VAL A 155 4.51 -13.26 -7.62
CA VAL A 155 5.82 -13.11 -8.26
C VAL A 155 5.72 -12.18 -9.48
N ALA A 156 4.71 -12.37 -10.33
CA ALA A 156 4.48 -11.51 -11.48
C ALA A 156 4.24 -10.05 -11.08
N ALA A 157 3.46 -9.80 -10.02
CA ALA A 157 3.20 -8.47 -9.47
C ALA A 157 4.51 -7.82 -8.97
N ALA A 158 5.31 -8.57 -8.21
CA ALA A 158 6.60 -8.09 -7.71
C ALA A 158 7.55 -7.71 -8.85
N LEU A 159 7.73 -8.60 -9.83
CA LEU A 159 8.58 -8.35 -10.99
C LEU A 159 8.11 -7.13 -11.80
N LYS A 160 6.80 -6.99 -12.00
CA LYS A 160 6.21 -5.89 -12.76
C LYS A 160 6.46 -4.52 -12.11
N VAL A 161 6.30 -4.42 -10.79
CA VAL A 161 6.57 -3.18 -10.03
C VAL A 161 8.06 -2.85 -10.03
N MET A 162 8.92 -3.84 -9.82
CA MET A 162 10.37 -3.66 -9.84
C MET A 162 10.87 -3.23 -11.23
N ALA A 163 10.28 -3.77 -12.31
CA ALA A 163 10.60 -3.37 -13.68
C ALA A 163 10.24 -1.90 -13.96
N ALA A 164 9.18 -1.38 -13.35
CA ALA A 164 8.82 0.04 -13.40
C ALA A 164 9.70 0.95 -12.49
N GLY A 165 10.73 0.37 -11.85
CA GLY A 165 11.64 1.07 -10.95
C GLY A 165 11.09 1.34 -9.56
N ILE A 166 9.90 0.85 -9.21
CA ILE A 166 9.30 1.05 -7.88
C ILE A 166 9.83 -0.03 -6.92
N THR A 167 10.18 0.36 -5.69
CA THR A 167 10.64 -0.59 -4.68
C THR A 167 9.48 -1.50 -4.25
N PHE A 168 9.68 -2.81 -4.27
CA PHE A 168 8.72 -3.77 -3.75
C PHE A 168 9.12 -4.21 -2.33
N SER A 169 8.23 -4.03 -1.35
CA SER A 169 8.41 -4.51 0.02
C SER A 169 7.40 -5.60 0.34
N GLY A 170 7.84 -6.86 0.29
CA GLY A 170 7.04 -8.03 0.64
C GLY A 170 6.98 -8.28 2.14
N THR A 171 5.83 -8.73 2.65
CA THR A 171 5.67 -9.25 4.03
C THR A 171 5.27 -10.71 4.01
N ILE A 172 5.91 -11.55 4.82
CA ILE A 172 5.59 -12.96 5.02
C ILE A 172 5.19 -13.14 6.49
N ILE A 173 4.15 -13.94 6.75
CA ILE A 173 3.68 -14.24 8.10
C ILE A 173 4.05 -15.70 8.41
N LEU A 174 5.15 -15.90 9.14
CA LEU A 174 5.69 -17.23 9.43
C LEU A 174 4.69 -18.17 10.13
N GLY A 175 3.78 -17.61 10.93
CA GLY A 175 2.77 -18.35 11.68
C GLY A 175 1.44 -18.57 10.94
N ILE A 176 1.33 -18.18 9.66
CA ILE A 176 0.04 -18.16 8.94
C ILE A 176 -0.54 -19.56 8.70
N ALA A 177 0.31 -20.58 8.70
CA ALA A 177 -0.09 -21.97 8.59
C ALA A 177 -0.81 -22.53 9.83
N GLY A 178 -0.75 -21.83 10.97
CA GLY A 178 -1.25 -22.34 12.26
C GLY A 178 -0.29 -23.36 12.90
N THR A 179 -0.83 -24.26 13.71
CA THR A 179 -0.06 -25.23 14.51
C THR A 179 0.09 -26.61 13.88
N ASP A 180 -0.44 -26.82 12.67
CA ASP A 180 -0.26 -28.08 11.94
C ASP A 180 1.18 -28.15 11.40
N MET A 181 1.92 -29.17 11.80
CA MET A 181 3.34 -29.31 11.49
C MET A 181 3.61 -29.56 10.00
N GLU A 182 2.77 -30.35 9.32
CA GLU A 182 2.94 -30.64 7.90
C GLU A 182 2.60 -29.41 7.06
N LYS A 183 1.53 -28.70 7.44
CA LYS A 183 1.16 -27.42 6.80
C LYS A 183 2.21 -26.35 7.03
N SER A 184 2.77 -26.25 8.23
CA SER A 184 3.87 -25.35 8.55
C SER A 184 5.12 -25.67 7.72
N ARG A 185 5.46 -26.96 7.57
CA ARG A 185 6.57 -27.41 6.72
C ARG A 185 6.35 -27.00 5.25
N ARG A 186 5.14 -27.21 4.74
CA ARG A 186 4.77 -26.86 3.36
C ARG A 186 4.83 -25.34 3.12
N HIS A 187 4.28 -24.54 4.05
CA HIS A 187 4.42 -23.09 4.06
C HIS A 187 5.88 -22.65 3.94
N ALA A 188 6.77 -23.17 4.80
CA ALA A 188 8.19 -22.81 4.78
C ALA A 188 8.87 -23.17 3.45
N VAL A 189 8.65 -24.37 2.93
CA VAL A 189 9.26 -24.83 1.68
C VAL A 189 8.72 -24.07 0.46
N HIS A 190 7.43 -23.79 0.41
CA HIS A 190 6.82 -23.10 -0.73
C HIS A 190 7.11 -21.59 -0.74
N THR A 191 7.39 -21.01 0.42
CA THR A 191 7.71 -19.58 0.56
C THR A 191 9.18 -19.26 0.27
N ALA A 192 10.09 -20.21 0.49
CA ALA A 192 11.52 -20.07 0.20
C ALA A 192 11.81 -19.97 -1.31
#